data_AF-A0A1Z7Z1Q0-F1
#
_entry.id   AF-A0A1Z7Z1Q0-F1
#
_cell.length_a   1.000
_cell.length_b   1.000
_cell.length_c   1.000
_cell.angle_alpha   90.00
_cell.angle_beta   90.00
_cell.angle_gamma   90.00
#
_symmetry.space_group_name_H-M   'P 1'
#
loop_
_entity.id
_entity.type
_entity.pdbx_description
1 polymer ?
#
loop_
_entity_poly.entity_id
_entity_poly.type
_entity_poly.pdbx_seq_one_letter_code
_entity_poly.pdbx_strand_id
1 'polypeptide(L)'
;MNDENKLELLKMSWELHSQVETAYLNNLAKQGDSEWLEKQRLLLADMALHLLQTAMESGDIKLDRLRDNLYAILTISDQFLPTANLKIATEKIYK
;
A
#
# COMPACT_ATOMS: atom_id res chain seq x y z
N MET A 1 2.20 -14.44 17.66
CA MET A 1 2.39 -13.05 18.13
C MET A 1 1.29 -12.77 19.14
N ASN A 2 1.61 -12.22 20.31
CA ASN A 2 0.60 -11.82 21.30
C ASN A 2 -0.03 -10.47 20.90
N ASP A 3 -1.09 -10.07 21.61
CA ASP A 3 -1.82 -8.84 21.28
C ASP A 3 -1.02 -7.57 21.57
N GLU A 4 -0.12 -7.60 22.57
CA GLU A 4 0.79 -6.48 22.87
C GLU A 4 1.73 -6.20 21.70
N ASN A 5 2.40 -7.22 21.16
CA ASN A 5 3.30 -7.05 20.02
C ASN A 5 2.53 -6.60 18.77
N LYS A 6 1.28 -7.05 18.57
CA LYS A 6 0.43 -6.58 17.47
C LYS A 6 0.13 -5.09 17.62
N LEU A 7 -0.22 -4.65 18.82
CA LEU A 7 -0.52 -3.25 19.11
C LEU A 7 0.69 -2.35 18.88
N GLU A 8 1.88 -2.80 19.28
CA GLU A 8 3.14 -2.08 19.01
C GLU A 8 3.42 -1.95 17.51
N LEU A 9 3.25 -3.03 16.74
CA LEU A 9 3.39 -2.99 15.29
C LEU A 9 2.38 -2.04 14.63
N LEU A 10 1.12 -2.07 15.07
CA LEU A 10 0.09 -1.15 14.58
C LEU A 10 0.46 0.30 14.90
N LYS A 11 0.94 0.60 16.11
CA LYS A 11 1.38 1.95 16.48
C LYS A 11 2.54 2.42 15.60
N MET A 12 3.58 1.61 15.44
CA MET A 12 4.70 1.95 14.54
C MET A 12 4.24 2.13 13.09
N SER A 13 3.28 1.34 12.63
CA SER A 13 2.76 1.46 11.26
C SER A 13 2.10 2.81 11.01
N TRP A 14 1.42 3.40 12.00
CA TRP A 14 0.82 4.74 11.89
C TRP A 14 1.89 5.83 11.82
N GLU A 15 2.94 5.71 12.62
CA GLU A 15 4.07 6.64 12.61
C GLU A 15 4.84 6.59 11.27
N LEU A 16 5.03 5.40 10.71
CA LEU A 16 5.65 5.21 9.40
C LEU A 16 4.75 5.72 8.27
N HIS A 17 3.44 5.46 8.34
CA HIS A 17 2.46 5.91 7.36
C HIS A 17 2.49 7.44 7.21
N SER A 18 2.44 8.17 8.34
CA SER A 18 2.50 9.63 8.32
C SER A 18 3.77 10.19 7.66
N GLN A 19 4.92 9.54 7.88
CA GLN A 19 6.19 9.94 7.26
C GLN A 19 6.20 9.68 5.74
N VAL A 20 5.74 8.49 5.32
CA VAL A 20 5.69 8.11 3.90
C VAL A 20 4.67 8.96 3.15
N GLU A 21 3.48 9.18 3.72
CA GLU A 21 2.44 10.04 3.14
C GLU A 21 2.95 11.47 2.97
N THR A 22 3.63 12.02 3.98
CA THR A 22 4.24 13.37 3.89
C THR A 22 5.26 13.43 2.76
N ALA A 23 6.13 12.42 2.61
CA ALA A 23 7.10 12.34 1.53
C ALA A 23 6.40 12.26 0.16
N TYR A 24 5.33 11.46 0.04
CA TYR A 24 4.54 11.32 -1.18
C TYR A 24 3.89 12.64 -1.59
N LEU A 25 3.26 13.35 -0.65
CA LEU A 25 2.61 14.64 -0.87
C LEU A 25 3.60 15.74 -1.26
N ASN A 26 4.81 15.71 -0.69
CA ASN A 26 5.88 16.64 -1.02
C ASN A 26 6.54 16.36 -2.37
N ASN A 27 6.39 15.15 -2.93
CA ASN A 27 6.85 14.84 -4.27
C ASN A 27 5.82 15.32 -5.31
N LEU A 28 6.13 16.46 -5.96
CA LEU A 28 5.24 17.09 -6.94
C LEU A 28 5.31 16.48 -8.35
N ALA A 29 6.09 15.40 -8.54
CA ALA A 29 6.22 14.75 -9.84
C ALA A 29 4.87 14.29 -10.40
N LYS A 30 4.76 14.38 -11.72
CA LYS A 30 3.65 13.94 -12.54
C LYS A 30 4.11 12.81 -13.47
N GLN A 31 3.14 12.09 -14.02
CA GLN A 31 3.44 11.03 -14.97
C GLN A 31 4.22 11.59 -16.17
N GLY A 32 5.36 10.97 -16.46
CA GLY A 32 6.31 11.43 -17.49
C GLY A 32 7.54 12.16 -16.92
N ASP A 33 7.47 12.66 -15.69
CA ASP A 33 8.64 13.24 -15.01
C ASP A 33 9.62 12.13 -14.60
N SER A 34 10.92 12.47 -14.51
CA SER A 34 11.95 11.53 -14.08
C SER A 34 11.70 10.97 -12.67
N GLU A 35 11.12 11.78 -11.80
CA GLU A 35 10.81 11.44 -10.40
C GLU A 35 9.47 10.71 -10.23
N TRP A 36 8.74 10.44 -11.32
CA TRP A 36 7.45 9.77 -11.25
C TRP A 36 7.53 8.40 -10.56
N LEU A 37 8.52 7.58 -10.94
CA LEU A 37 8.68 6.25 -10.33
C LEU A 37 9.06 6.32 -8.85
N GLU A 38 9.81 7.35 -8.42
CA GLU A 38 10.08 7.58 -7.00
C GLU A 38 8.78 7.91 -6.25
N LYS A 39 7.95 8.79 -6.81
CA LYS A 39 6.63 9.09 -6.24
C LYS A 39 5.75 7.83 -6.12
N GLN A 40 5.78 6.95 -7.12
CA GLN A 40 5.06 5.68 -7.07
C GLN A 40 5.66 4.69 -6.06
N ARG A 41 6.98 4.73 -5.79
CA ARG A 41 7.60 3.93 -4.72
C ARG A 41 7.08 4.35 -3.35
N LEU A 42 6.97 5.66 -3.09
CA LEU A 42 6.40 6.18 -1.84
C LEU A 42 4.94 5.75 -1.69
N LEU A 43 4.14 5.85 -2.76
CA LEU A 43 2.74 5.38 -2.75
C LEU A 43 2.63 3.87 -2.51
N LEU A 44 3.52 3.07 -3.09
CA LEU A 44 3.56 1.62 -2.86
C LEU A 44 3.88 1.30 -1.40
N ALA A 45 4.87 1.98 -0.81
CA ALA A 45 5.22 1.81 0.59
C ALA A 45 4.05 2.19 1.51
N ASP A 46 3.34 3.26 1.19
CA ASP A 46 2.15 3.70 1.92
C ASP A 46 1.02 2.65 1.89
N MET A 47 0.70 2.13 0.70
CA MET A 47 -0.31 1.08 0.56
C MET A 47 0.10 -0.23 1.24
N ALA A 48 1.40 -0.55 1.30
CA ALA A 48 1.89 -1.69 2.06
C ALA A 48 1.67 -1.53 3.57
N LEU A 49 1.79 -0.31 4.11
CA LEU A 49 1.48 -0.01 5.51
C LEU A 49 -0.03 -0.15 5.79
N HIS A 50 -0.90 0.29 4.88
CA HIS A 50 -2.34 0.04 4.98
C HIS A 50 -2.70 -1.46 4.96
N LEU A 51 -2.01 -2.26 4.13
CA LEU A 51 -2.18 -3.71 4.12
C LEU A 51 -1.73 -4.32 5.46
N LEU A 52 -0.58 -3.89 5.98
CA LEU A 52 -0.09 -4.33 7.29
C LEU A 52 -1.11 -3.99 8.39
N GLN A 53 -1.62 -2.77 8.45
CA GLN A 53 -2.65 -2.36 9.40
C GLN A 53 -3.90 -3.24 9.30
N THR A 54 -4.37 -3.51 8.08
CA THR A 54 -5.56 -4.33 7.83
C THR A 54 -5.36 -5.80 8.24
N ALA A 55 -4.17 -6.36 8.00
CA ALA A 55 -3.86 -7.75 8.32
C ALA A 55 -3.55 -7.97 9.81
N MET A 56 -3.07 -6.93 10.50
CA MET A 56 -2.64 -7.00 11.90
C MET A 56 -3.72 -6.55 12.89
N GLU A 57 -4.81 -5.93 12.42
CA GLU A 57 -5.96 -5.55 13.25
C GLU A 57 -6.54 -6.78 13.97
N SER A 58 -7.03 -6.58 15.19
CA SER A 58 -7.64 -7.66 15.98
C SER A 58 -9.01 -8.05 15.41
N GLY A 59 -9.34 -9.33 15.49
CA GLY A 59 -10.59 -9.90 14.97
C GLY A 59 -10.45 -10.43 13.54
N ASP A 60 -11.57 -10.56 12.85
CA ASP A 60 -11.61 -11.01 11.47
C ASP A 60 -11.09 -9.92 10.52
N ILE A 61 -10.41 -10.36 9.46
CA ILE A 61 -9.92 -9.44 8.44
C ILE A 61 -11.08 -8.77 7.71
N LYS A 62 -11.02 -7.44 7.61
CA LYS A 62 -11.97 -6.64 6.83
C LYS A 62 -11.74 -6.88 5.35
N LEU A 63 -12.52 -7.77 4.74
CA LEU A 63 -12.33 -8.24 3.37
C LEU A 63 -12.42 -7.12 2.33
N ASP A 64 -13.28 -6.13 2.56
CA ASP A 64 -13.38 -4.91 1.76
C ASP A 64 -12.07 -4.12 1.76
N ARG A 65 -11.46 -3.93 2.94
CA ARG A 65 -10.15 -3.25 3.07
C ARG A 65 -9.02 -4.04 2.45
N LEU A 66 -8.98 -5.36 2.68
CA LEU A 66 -7.99 -6.24 2.05
C LEU A 66 -8.06 -6.13 0.52
N ARG A 67 -9.27 -6.19 -0.02
CA ARG A 67 -9.55 -6.06 -1.45
C ARG A 67 -9.02 -4.75 -2.02
N ASP A 68 -9.34 -3.63 -1.37
CA ASP A 68 -8.90 -2.29 -1.80
C ASP A 68 -7.38 -2.12 -1.73
N ASN A 69 -6.74 -2.63 -0.65
CA ASN A 69 -5.29 -2.62 -0.51
C ASN A 69 -4.60 -3.41 -1.63
N LEU A 70 -5.08 -4.63 -1.92
CA LEU A 70 -4.51 -5.47 -2.97
C LEU A 70 -4.71 -4.85 -4.36
N TYR A 71 -5.88 -4.28 -4.63
CA TYR A 71 -6.14 -3.58 -5.89
C TYR A 71 -5.13 -2.44 -6.11
N ALA A 72 -4.91 -1.61 -5.10
CA ALA A 72 -3.96 -0.49 -5.18
C ALA A 72 -2.52 -0.97 -5.34
N ILE A 73 -2.05 -1.91 -4.49
CA ILE A 73 -0.68 -2.44 -4.53
C ILE A 73 -0.36 -3.04 -5.89
N LEU A 74 -1.27 -3.86 -6.44
CA LEU A 74 -1.07 -4.50 -7.75
C LEU A 74 -1.06 -3.46 -8.88
N THR A 75 -1.95 -2.47 -8.82
CA THR A 75 -2.01 -1.38 -9.82
C THR A 75 -0.72 -0.55 -9.82
N ILE A 76 -0.18 -0.22 -8.65
CA ILE A 76 1.07 0.54 -8.53
C ILE A 76 2.26 -0.33 -8.95
N SER A 77 2.30 -1.59 -8.50
CA SER A 77 3.38 -2.54 -8.78
C SER A 77 3.52 -2.87 -10.27
N ASP A 78 2.43 -2.81 -11.05
CA ASP A 78 2.42 -3.00 -12.50
C ASP A 78 3.34 -2.00 -13.22
N GLN A 79 3.52 -0.79 -12.67
CA GLN A 79 4.43 0.21 -13.22
C GLN A 79 5.91 -0.19 -13.09
N PHE A 80 6.24 -1.04 -12.10
CA PHE A 80 7.59 -1.55 -11.87
C PHE A 80 7.83 -2.92 -12.51
N LEU A 81 6.75 -3.68 -12.72
CA LEU A 81 6.76 -5.04 -13.28
C LEU A 81 5.81 -5.14 -14.49
N PRO A 82 6.05 -4.36 -15.57
CA PRO A 82 5.08 -4.21 -16.67
C PRO A 82 4.79 -5.50 -17.44
N THR A 83 5.65 -6.51 -17.34
CA THR A 83 5.46 -7.82 -17.99
C THR A 83 4.66 -8.80 -17.14
N ALA A 84 4.41 -8.50 -15.86
CA ALA A 84 3.69 -9.39 -14.95
C ALA A 84 2.16 -9.25 -15.06
N ASN A 85 1.66 -8.23 -15.75
CA ASN A 85 0.22 -7.96 -15.94
C ASN A 85 -0.56 -7.89 -14.60
N LEU A 86 0.03 -7.26 -13.58
CA LEU A 86 -0.55 -7.17 -12.24
C LEU A 86 -1.85 -6.36 -12.24
N LYS A 87 -1.93 -5.32 -13.09
CA LYS A 87 -3.17 -4.54 -13.24
C LYS A 87 -4.31 -5.38 -13.83
N ILE A 88 -4.02 -6.31 -14.75
CA ILE A 88 -5.03 -7.23 -15.30
C ILE A 88 -5.50 -8.21 -14.23
N ALA A 89 -4.59 -8.67 -13.36
CA ALA A 89 -4.95 -9.55 -12.25
C ALA A 89 -5.99 -8.94 -11.30
N THR A 90 -6.13 -7.59 -11.26
CA THR A 90 -7.11 -6.92 -10.41
C THR A 90 -8.55 -6.98 -10.92
N GLU A 91 -8.80 -7.35 -12.18
CA GLU A 91 -10.15 -7.40 -12.78
C GLU A 91 -11.11 -8.36 -12.07
N LYS A 92 -10.58 -9.33 -11.32
CA LYS A 92 -11.37 -10.31 -10.56
C LYS A 92 -11.53 -9.94 -9.09
N ILE A 93 -10.84 -8.91 -8.61
CA ILE A 93 -10.81 -8.55 -7.18
C ILE A 93 -12.17 -8.00 -6.70
N TYR A 94 -12.96 -7.39 -7.57
CA TYR A 94 -14.30 -6.86 -7.26
C TYR A 94 -15.47 -7.71 -7.79
N LYS A 95 -15.20 -8.92 -8.32
CA LYS A 95 -16.23 -9.86 -8.77
C LYS A 95 -16.69 -10.74 -7.62
#